data_AF-I9KDZ4-F1
#
_entry.id   AF-I9KDZ4-F1
#
_cell.length_a   1.000
_cell.length_b   1.000
_cell.length_c   1.000
_cell.angle_alpha   90.00
_cell.angle_beta   90.00
_cell.angle_gamma   90.00
#
_symmetry.space_group_name_H-M   'P 1'
#
loop_
_entity.id
_entity.type
_entity.pdbx_description
1 polymer ?
#
loop_
_entity_poly.entity_id
_entity_poly.type
_entity_poly.pdbx_seq_one_letter_code
_entity_poly.pdbx_strand_id
1 'polypeptide(L)' 'MSGNVRSLIAGAAMLAAGLTLNLAGRGVDTPVFTLSKVGLVLVVLGGLELAITASVLMWPPRKGSDR' A
#
# COMPACT_ATOMS: atom_id res chain seq x y z
N MET A 1 1.92 -17.03 10.19
CA MET A 1 1.00 -16.08 9.53
C MET A 1 0.90 -16.44 8.06
N SER A 2 -0.30 -16.53 7.49
CA SER A 2 -0.50 -16.80 6.06
C SER A 2 0.08 -15.67 5.21
N GLY A 3 0.63 -16.00 4.02
CA GLY A 3 1.29 -15.01 3.14
C GLY A 3 0.41 -13.80 2.81
N ASN A 4 -0.89 -14.03 2.63
CA ASN A 4 -1.88 -12.99 2.33
C ASN A 4 -2.03 -11.97 3.46
N VAL A 5 -1.99 -12.41 4.73
CA VAL A 5 -2.05 -11.52 5.89
C VAL A 5 -0.81 -10.63 5.94
N ARG A 6 0.36 -11.15 5.55
CA ARG A 6 1.61 -10.40 5.56
C ARG A 6 1.66 -9.31 4.49
N SER A 7 1.16 -9.58 3.27
CA SER A 7 1.05 -8.59 2.20
C SER A 7 -0.02 -7.55 2.49
N LEU A 8 -1.16 -7.94 3.09
CA LEU A 8 -2.18 -6.98 3.53
C LEU A 8 -1.63 -5.99 4.56
N ILE A 9 -0.87 -6.48 5.55
CA ILE A 9 -0.21 -5.64 6.56
C ILE A 9 0.83 -4.72 5.93
N ALA A 10 1.61 -5.22 4.95
CA ALA A 10 2.60 -4.41 4.24
C ALA A 10 1.95 -3.27 3.42
N GLY A 11 0.89 -3.58 2.68
CA GLY A 11 0.11 -2.58 1.93
C GLY A 11 -0.52 -1.54 2.85
N ALA A 12 -1.12 -1.97 3.96
CA ALA A 12 -1.68 -1.06 4.97
C ALA A 12 -0.60 -0.14 5.58
N ALA A 13 0.58 -0.68 5.89
CA ALA A 13 1.70 0.09 6.43
C ALA A 13 2.24 1.13 5.42
N MET A 14 2.38 0.76 4.14
CA MET A 14 2.78 1.72 3.10
C MET A 14 1.77 2.84 2.92
N LEU A 15 0.48 2.51 2.94
CA LEU A 15 -0.59 3.49 2.78
C LEU A 15 -0.60 4.48 3.97
N ALA A 16 -0.50 3.96 5.20
CA ALA A 16 -0.40 4.78 6.40
C ALA A 16 0.85 5.68 6.38
N ALA A 17 2.00 5.14 5.97
CA ALA A 17 3.24 5.91 5.85
C ALA A 17 3.13 7.02 4.80
N GLY A 18 2.60 6.73 3.62
CA GLY A 18 2.38 7.71 2.56
C GLY A 18 1.41 8.81 2.97
N LEU A 19 0.31 8.46 3.63
CA LEU A 19 -0.68 9.42 4.12
C LEU A 19 -0.09 10.34 5.19
N THR A 20 0.68 9.76 6.13
CA THR A 20 1.39 10.52 7.17
C THR A 20 2.39 11.49 6.55
N LEU A 21 3.17 11.06 5.56
CA LEU A 21 4.11 11.92 4.85
C LEU A 21 3.40 13.06 4.11
N ASN A 22 2.27 12.77 3.46
CA ASN A 22 1.48 13.75 2.71
C ASN A 22 0.84 14.79 3.64
N LEU A 23 0.34 14.38 4.81
CA LEU A 23 -0.22 15.29 5.81
C LEU A 23 0.88 16.12 6.49
N ALA A 24 2.01 15.51 6.83
CA ALA A 24 3.16 16.21 7.39
C ALA A 24 3.71 17.26 6.42
N GLY A 25 3.82 16.94 5.13
CA GLY A 25 4.32 17.87 4.10
C GLY A 25 3.39 19.04 3.76
N ARG A 26 2.13 19.05 4.23
CA ARG A 26 1.16 20.12 3.92
C ARG A 26 1.36 21.43 4.69
N GLY A 27 2.28 21.48 5.64
CA GLY A 27 2.52 22.68 6.47
C GLY A 27 4.00 22.99 6.74
N VAL A 28 4.92 22.27 6.11
CA VAL A 28 6.36 22.52 6.21
C VAL A 28 6.88 22.77 4.80
N ASP A 29 7.48 23.95 4.59
CA ASP A 29 8.34 24.23 3.43
C ASP A 29 9.59 23.36 3.56
N THR A 30 9.46 22.07 3.24
CA THR A 30 10.60 21.19 3.15
C THR A 30 11.37 21.54 1.88
N PRO A 31 12.68 21.87 1.95
CA PRO A 31 13.48 22.30 0.79
C PRO A 31 13.66 21.21 -0.28
N VAL A 32 13.16 19.99 -0.02
CA VAL A 32 13.02 18.92 -1.00
C VAL A 32 11.72 19.09 -1.77
N PHE A 33 11.84 19.44 -3.06
CA PHE A 33 10.77 19.53 -4.08
C PHE A 33 9.83 18.31 -4.19
N THR A 34 10.03 17.26 -3.39
CA THR A 34 9.53 15.91 -3.66
C THR A 34 8.84 15.24 -2.48
N LEU A 35 8.82 15.78 -1.27
CA LEU A 35 8.24 15.05 -0.12
C LEU A 35 6.73 14.77 -0.30
N SER A 36 5.99 15.74 -0.84
CA SER A 36 4.60 15.55 -1.27
C SER A 36 4.46 14.52 -2.38
N LYS A 37 5.44 14.45 -3.29
CA LYS A 37 5.49 13.44 -4.37
C LYS A 37 5.74 12.03 -3.82
N VAL A 38 6.63 11.90 -2.83
CA VAL A 38 6.92 10.63 -2.15
C VAL A 38 5.71 10.15 -1.36
N GLY A 39 5.04 11.03 -0.61
CA GLY A 39 3.80 10.71 0.09
C GLY A 39 2.73 10.20 -0.87
N LEU A 40 2.53 10.89 -1.99
CA LEU A 40 1.57 10.49 -3.02
C LEU A 40 1.93 9.13 -3.65
N VAL A 41 3.21 8.89 -3.98
CA VAL A 41 3.67 7.59 -4.51
C VAL A 41 3.41 6.46 -3.52
N LEU A 42 3.72 6.65 -2.24
CA LEU A 42 3.47 5.63 -1.21
C LEU A 42 1.98 5.35 -0.99
N VAL A 43 1.13 6.38 -1.06
CA VAL A 43 -0.33 6.19 -1.01
C VAL A 43 -0.82 5.37 -2.21
N VAL A 44 -0.34 5.67 -3.42
CA VAL A 44 -0.72 4.95 -4.64
C VAL A 44 -0.26 3.49 -4.59
N LEU A 45 0.99 3.24 -4.20
CA LEU A 45 1.53 1.88 -4.08
C LEU A 45 0.80 1.08 -2.99
N GLY A 46 0.59 1.67 -1.81
CA GLY A 46 -0.15 1.03 -0.72
C GLY A 46 -1.60 0.72 -1.10
N GLY A 47 -2.28 1.65 -1.78
CA GLY A 47 -3.64 1.45 -2.30
C GLY A 47 -3.72 0.35 -3.35
N LEU A 48 -2.74 0.28 -4.27
CA LEU A 48 -2.66 -0.76 -5.29
C LEU A 48 -2.45 -2.14 -4.65
N GLU A 49 -1.56 -2.25 -3.67
CA GLU A 49 -1.32 -3.53 -3.00
C GLU A 49 -2.52 -4.00 -2.18
N LEU A 50 -3.24 -3.09 -1.51
CA LEU A 50 -4.51 -3.41 -0.86
C LEU A 50 -5.56 -3.88 -1.87
N ALA A 51 -5.68 -3.22 -3.03
CA ALA A 51 -6.65 -3.58 -4.06
C ALA A 51 -6.36 -4.95 -4.66
N ILE A 52 -5.09 -5.27 -4.95
CA ILE A 52 -4.67 -6.58 -5.46
C ILE A 52 -4.90 -7.66 -4.39
N THR A 53 -4.53 -7.39 -3.14
CA THR A 53 -4.72 -8.36 -2.06
C THR A 53 -6.20 -8.62 -1.81
N ALA A 54 -7.04 -7.58 -1.84
CA ALA A 54 -8.48 -7.70 -1.68
C ALA A 54 -9.11 -8.46 -2.86
N SER A 55 -8.68 -8.22 -4.09
CA SER A 55 -9.20 -8.93 -5.27
C SER A 55 -8.83 -10.41 -5.27
N VAL A 56 -7.63 -10.77 -4.84
CA VAL A 56 -7.22 -12.17 -4.63
C VAL A 56 -8.00 -12.83 -3.49
N LEU A 57 -8.32 -12.07 -2.43
CA LEU A 57 -9.12 -12.60 -1.32
C LEU A 57 -10.59 -12.83 -1.73
N MET A 58 -11.17 -11.90 -2.50
CA MET A 58 -12.53 -12.01 -3.02
C MET A 58 -12.66 -13.08 -4.11
N TRP A 59 -11.62 -13.23 -4.93
CA TRP A 59 -11.56 -14.22 -6.00
C TRP A 59 -10.35 -15.13 -5.79
N PRO A 60 -10.42 -16.07 -4.82
CA PRO A 60 -9.33 -17.00 -4.61
C PRO A 60 -9.12 -17.78 -5.91
N PRO A 61 -7.91 -17.75 -6.51
CA PRO A 61 -7.64 -18.53 -7.71
C PRO A 61 -7.94 -19.98 -7.36
N ARG A 62 -8.85 -20.61 -8.12
CA ARG A 62 -9.19 -22.02 -7.96
C ARG A 62 -7.87 -22.79 -7.97
N LYS A 63 -7.49 -23.32 -6.81
CA LYS A 63 -6.35 -24.21 -6.66
C LYS A 63 -6.63 -25.39 -7.57
N GLY A 64 -5.97 -25.43 -8.73
CA GLY A 64 -5.96 -26.60 -9.57
C GLY A 64 -5.49 -27.76 -8.72
N SER A 65 -6.38 -28.73 -8.55
CA SER A 65 -6.03 -30.07 -8.11
C SER A 65 -5.05 -30.62 -9.13
N ASP A 66 -3.75 -30.56 -8.85
CA ASP A 66 -2.80 -31.41 -9.55
C ASP A 66 -2.22 -32.42 -8.57
N ARG A 67 -2.27 -33.65 -9.04
CA ARG A 67 -2.17 -34.91 -8.32
C ARG A 67 -0.76 -35.21 -7.84
#